data_AF-A0A955PK34-F1
#
_entry.id   AF-A0A955PK34-F1
#
_cell.length_a   1.000
_cell.length_b   1.000
_cell.length_c   1.000
_cell.angle_alpha   90.00
_cell.angle_beta   90.00
_cell.angle_gamma   90.00
#
_symmetry.space_group_name_H-M   'P 1'
#
loop_
_entity.id
_entity.type
_entity.pdbx_description
1 polymer ?
#
loop_
_entity_poly.entity_id
_entity_poly.type
_entity_poly.pdbx_seq_one_letter_code
_entity_poly.pdbx_strand_id
1 'polypeptide(L)'
;EERSRSCEVIPDSDWHEYSVFVTGLSPQSALRLDPCDFTGHVTLAWIRVDRVPNLALDNGTLSLRLDLKGGGAISYLSPSGSNRSLINIHDRGRYVQQSYYAGRPIDRRDEGQSSTWSPWSWNPIQVGDTYGHVAPILESWVRDGTAYVKCRPLLWDMNNEMAECHMEMWVRLEGRSVHVKNRLTCFRTDNRWALTQNHQELPAVYTIGNLHHLVTFMGTAPWNSGSVTEIDNQGPPWEYWVGTEQWAGLLDDQGFGVGVYNPNAEQFVGGFYGSPGGLAHDDSTGYIAPIRTGMLDKNTVYEYEYDLIVGTVHDIREFVYSKQGEIYTGGPTSTPTITPTITPTPTFTATHTPTFTNTPTATETPSPTSTPTWTPVSPDLVPDARVDALDVLEFLRRWRHDRTPSRVDLSGNGMVDGLDPLSIGNYWMQVTTPSGEAFKKG
;
A
#
# COMPACT_ATOMS: atom_id res chain seq x y z
N GLU A 1 -7.61 -1.21 -20.42
CA GLU A 1 -7.52 -0.77 -21.83
C GLU A 1 -6.56 -1.68 -22.56
N GLU A 2 -7.07 -2.38 -23.56
CA GLU A 2 -6.30 -3.24 -24.44
C GLU A 2 -5.54 -2.34 -25.42
N ARG A 3 -4.24 -2.08 -25.17
CA ARG A 3 -3.39 -1.37 -26.14
C ARG A 3 -2.81 -2.42 -27.08
N SER A 4 -3.47 -2.67 -28.20
CA SER A 4 -2.88 -3.48 -29.28
C SER A 4 -1.76 -2.67 -29.95
N ARG A 5 -0.57 -3.28 -30.07
CA ARG A 5 0.46 -2.83 -31.00
C ARG A 5 0.60 -3.89 -32.09
N SER A 6 0.30 -3.52 -33.33
CA SER A 6 0.62 -4.35 -34.49
C SER A 6 2.07 -4.08 -34.91
N CYS A 7 2.90 -5.12 -34.95
CA CYS A 7 4.20 -5.07 -35.61
C CYS A 7 4.17 -6.06 -36.77
N GLU A 8 4.54 -5.61 -37.97
CA GLU A 8 4.71 -6.49 -39.13
C GLU A 8 5.89 -7.44 -38.87
N VAL A 9 5.64 -8.75 -39.03
CA VAL A 9 6.69 -9.77 -39.02
C VAL A 9 7.33 -9.78 -40.39
N ILE A 10 8.58 -9.35 -40.48
CA ILE A 10 9.42 -9.55 -41.67
C ILE A 10 9.97 -10.99 -41.57
N PRO A 11 9.81 -11.84 -42.60
CA PRO A 11 10.23 -13.22 -42.54
C PRO A 11 11.75 -13.31 -42.67
N ASP A 12 12.48 -13.32 -41.56
CA ASP A 12 13.87 -13.76 -41.49
C ASP A 12 14.12 -14.59 -40.23
N SER A 13 15.08 -15.51 -40.32
CA SER A 13 15.36 -16.62 -39.40
C SER A 13 15.94 -16.25 -38.03
N ASP A 14 15.73 -15.01 -37.57
CA ASP A 14 16.37 -14.48 -36.36
C ASP A 14 15.41 -14.46 -35.16
N TRP A 15 15.94 -14.81 -33.98
CA TRP A 15 15.23 -14.64 -32.72
C TRP A 15 15.06 -13.14 -32.45
N HIS A 16 13.82 -12.70 -32.25
CA HIS A 16 13.52 -11.32 -31.87
C HIS A 16 13.15 -11.25 -30.38
N GLU A 17 13.83 -10.38 -29.64
CA GLU A 17 13.51 -10.07 -28.25
C GLU A 17 12.54 -8.88 -28.19
N TYR A 18 11.43 -9.05 -27.46
CA TYR A 18 10.42 -8.01 -27.27
C TYR A 18 10.24 -7.74 -25.78
N SER A 19 10.39 -6.47 -25.38
CA SER A 19 10.10 -6.03 -24.02
C SER A 19 8.72 -5.38 -23.95
N VAL A 20 7.81 -5.97 -23.15
CA VAL A 20 6.47 -5.45 -22.92
C VAL A 20 6.35 -4.98 -21.47
N PHE A 21 6.11 -3.69 -21.26
CA PHE A 21 5.81 -3.14 -19.95
C PHE A 21 4.31 -3.22 -19.70
N VAL A 22 3.89 -4.08 -18.77
CA VAL A 22 2.49 -4.21 -18.37
C VAL A 22 2.29 -3.60 -16.99
N THR A 23 1.43 -2.58 -16.89
CA THR A 23 1.12 -1.91 -15.61
C THR A 23 -0.33 -2.20 -15.19
N GLY A 24 -0.55 -2.45 -13.90
CA GLY A 24 -1.89 -2.69 -13.32
C GLY A 24 -2.51 -4.04 -13.69
N LEU A 25 -1.72 -5.12 -13.53
CA LEU A 25 -2.22 -6.48 -13.62
C LEU A 25 -3.16 -6.78 -12.44
N SER A 26 -4.39 -7.18 -12.75
CA SER A 26 -5.27 -7.87 -11.80
C SER A 26 -4.93 -9.37 -11.79
N PRO A 27 -5.41 -10.14 -10.81
CA PRO A 27 -5.26 -11.61 -10.80
C PRO A 27 -5.82 -12.33 -12.04
N GLN A 28 -6.59 -11.64 -12.88
CA GLN A 28 -7.20 -12.18 -14.12
C GLN A 28 -6.55 -11.63 -15.39
N SER A 29 -5.48 -10.83 -15.27
CA SER A 29 -4.82 -10.26 -16.44
C SER A 29 -4.04 -11.35 -17.19
N ALA A 30 -4.27 -11.44 -18.50
CA ALA A 30 -3.58 -12.38 -19.38
C ALA A 30 -2.77 -11.59 -20.42
N LEU A 31 -1.54 -12.03 -20.67
CA LEU A 31 -0.77 -11.59 -21.83
C LEU A 31 -1.17 -12.49 -23.01
N ARG A 32 -1.81 -11.92 -24.02
CA ARG A 32 -2.17 -12.62 -25.26
C ARG A 32 -1.24 -12.16 -26.39
N LEU A 33 -0.67 -13.11 -27.11
CA LEU A 33 0.15 -12.87 -28.29
C LEU A 33 -0.61 -13.44 -29.49
N ASP A 34 -1.14 -12.58 -30.35
CA ASP A 34 -1.82 -12.96 -31.59
C ASP A 34 -0.95 -12.58 -32.80
N PRO A 35 -0.14 -13.52 -33.33
CA PRO A 35 0.56 -13.30 -34.59
C PRO A 35 -0.47 -13.35 -35.72
N CYS A 36 -1.07 -12.21 -36.07
CA CYS A 36 -1.93 -12.13 -37.25
C CYS A 36 -1.11 -12.47 -38.51
N ASP A 37 -1.71 -13.24 -39.42
CA ASP A 37 -1.18 -13.61 -40.75
C ASP A 37 0.11 -14.47 -40.78
N PHE A 38 0.43 -15.19 -39.70
CA PHE A 38 1.55 -16.13 -39.69
C PHE A 38 1.10 -17.58 -39.98
N THR A 39 1.71 -18.23 -40.98
CA THR A 39 1.44 -19.64 -41.35
C THR A 39 2.44 -20.66 -40.77
N GLY A 40 3.25 -20.25 -39.78
CA GLY A 40 4.25 -21.10 -39.13
C GLY A 40 3.99 -21.36 -37.64
N HIS A 41 4.98 -21.95 -36.96
CA HIS A 41 4.97 -22.15 -35.50
C HIS A 41 5.61 -20.97 -34.78
N VAL A 42 4.91 -20.36 -33.81
CA VAL A 42 5.54 -19.44 -32.86
C VAL A 42 6.09 -20.26 -31.71
N THR A 43 7.40 -20.15 -31.47
CA THR A 43 8.06 -20.76 -30.31
C THR A 43 8.47 -19.67 -29.34
N LEU A 44 7.83 -19.63 -28.17
CA LEU A 44 8.28 -18.80 -27.05
C LEU A 44 9.40 -19.55 -26.32
N ALA A 45 10.63 -19.06 -26.42
CA ALA A 45 11.76 -19.67 -25.74
C ALA A 45 11.67 -19.53 -24.21
N TRP A 46 11.31 -18.33 -23.73
CA TRP A 46 11.08 -18.04 -22.31
C TRP A 46 10.25 -16.77 -22.16
N ILE A 47 9.56 -16.65 -21.02
CA ILE A 47 8.93 -15.41 -20.55
C ILE A 47 9.59 -15.06 -19.22
N ARG A 48 10.12 -13.84 -19.10
CA ARG A 48 10.61 -13.30 -17.83
C ARG A 48 9.65 -12.23 -17.36
N VAL A 49 9.15 -12.39 -16.14
CA VAL A 49 8.38 -11.36 -15.45
C VAL A 49 9.24 -10.87 -14.30
N ASP A 50 9.92 -9.74 -14.52
CA ASP A 50 10.69 -9.10 -13.47
C ASP A 50 9.78 -8.20 -12.64
N ARG A 51 9.68 -8.48 -11.34
CA ARG A 51 9.09 -7.52 -10.41
C ARG A 51 10.07 -6.37 -10.27
N VAL A 52 9.79 -5.25 -10.92
CA VAL A 52 10.61 -4.05 -10.74
C VAL A 52 10.51 -3.60 -9.28
N PRO A 53 11.64 -3.31 -8.62
CA PRO A 53 11.63 -2.85 -7.24
C PRO A 53 11.00 -1.46 -7.09
N ASN A 54 10.74 -0.75 -8.19
CA ASN A 54 10.29 0.62 -8.19
C ASN A 54 9.35 0.89 -9.37
N LEU A 55 8.43 1.86 -9.20
CA LEU A 55 7.91 2.61 -10.35
C LEU A 55 8.80 3.82 -10.59
N ALA A 56 9.08 4.14 -11.85
CA ALA A 56 9.90 5.28 -12.23
C ALA A 56 9.13 6.24 -13.13
N LEU A 57 9.35 7.54 -12.92
CA LEU A 57 8.92 8.63 -13.81
C LEU A 57 10.15 9.45 -14.20
N ASP A 58 10.21 9.88 -15.45
CA ASP A 58 11.23 10.81 -15.94
C ASP A 58 10.61 11.72 -17.01
N ASN A 59 10.76 13.04 -16.87
CA ASN A 59 10.24 14.02 -17.83
C ASN A 59 11.35 14.77 -18.58
N GLY A 60 12.60 14.27 -18.53
CA GLY A 60 13.78 14.92 -19.09
C GLY A 60 14.33 16.08 -18.26
N THR A 61 13.61 16.51 -17.22
CA THR A 61 14.06 17.52 -16.24
C THR A 61 14.28 16.90 -14.86
N LEU A 62 13.36 16.05 -14.41
CA LEU A 62 13.42 15.30 -13.17
C LEU A 62 13.29 13.80 -13.41
N SER A 63 13.88 13.03 -12.51
CA SER A 63 13.70 11.59 -12.38
C SER A 63 13.22 11.26 -10.96
N LEU A 64 12.19 10.44 -10.84
CA LEU A 64 11.56 10.07 -9.58
C LEU A 64 11.32 8.56 -9.52
N ARG A 65 11.50 7.95 -8.33
CA ARG A 65 11.19 6.54 -8.10
C ARG A 65 10.34 6.32 -6.85
N LEU A 66 9.33 5.47 -6.99
CA LEU A 66 8.48 4.98 -5.90
C LEU A 66 8.94 3.60 -5.47
N ASP A 67 9.25 3.38 -4.18
CA ASP A 67 9.78 2.10 -3.69
C ASP A 67 8.67 1.05 -3.50
N LEU A 68 8.55 0.10 -4.44
CA LEU A 68 7.56 -0.97 -4.36
C LEU A 68 7.94 -2.06 -3.34
N LYS A 69 9.14 -1.99 -2.75
CA LYS A 69 9.51 -2.80 -1.58
C LYS A 69 9.13 -2.16 -0.26
N GLY A 70 8.71 -0.90 -0.25
CA GLY A 70 8.38 -0.12 0.94
C GLY A 70 7.18 0.81 0.71
N GLY A 71 5.98 0.25 0.57
CA GLY A 71 4.73 1.02 0.52
C GLY A 71 4.53 1.98 -0.65
N GLY A 72 5.48 2.04 -1.59
CA GLY A 72 5.42 2.90 -2.77
C GLY A 72 5.77 4.35 -2.49
N ALA A 73 6.40 4.68 -1.35
CA ALA A 73 6.81 6.05 -1.06
C ALA A 73 7.88 6.56 -2.04
N ILE A 74 8.02 7.89 -2.15
CA ILE A 74 9.05 8.50 -2.98
C ILE A 74 10.40 8.24 -2.30
N SER A 75 11.23 7.45 -2.97
CA SER A 75 12.54 6.98 -2.51
C SER A 75 13.70 7.59 -3.27
N TYR A 76 13.40 8.25 -4.39
CA TYR A 76 14.36 8.87 -5.26
C TYR A 76 13.73 10.09 -5.91
N LEU A 77 14.44 11.21 -5.87
CA LEU A 77 14.13 12.43 -6.61
C LEU A 77 15.46 13.08 -7.00
N SER A 78 15.67 13.34 -8.28
CA SER A 78 16.85 14.06 -8.76
C SER A 78 16.56 14.81 -10.05
N PRO A 79 17.42 15.74 -10.47
CA PRO A 79 17.51 16.12 -11.89
C PRO A 79 17.63 14.89 -12.78
N SER A 80 16.99 14.90 -13.94
CA SER A 80 17.06 13.81 -14.92
C SER A 80 18.51 13.55 -15.34
N GLY A 81 18.86 12.28 -15.52
CA GLY A 81 20.23 11.84 -15.82
C GLY A 81 21.23 11.87 -14.64
N SER A 82 20.87 12.47 -13.50
CA SER A 82 21.67 12.36 -12.27
C SER A 82 21.52 10.96 -11.65
N ASN A 83 22.57 10.49 -10.98
CA ASN A 83 22.55 9.30 -10.11
C ASN A 83 22.49 9.65 -8.62
N ARG A 84 22.44 10.95 -8.28
CA ARG A 84 22.38 11.46 -6.91
C ARG A 84 20.94 11.78 -6.54
N SER A 85 20.35 10.92 -5.70
CA SER A 85 19.06 11.21 -5.06
C SER A 85 19.19 12.38 -4.09
N LEU A 86 18.15 13.21 -4.02
CA LEU A 86 17.98 14.26 -3.02
C LEU A 86 17.18 13.79 -1.79
N ILE A 87 16.65 12.57 -1.83
CA ILE A 87 15.82 11.98 -0.75
C ILE A 87 16.68 11.07 0.12
N ASN A 88 16.52 11.19 1.45
CA ASN A 88 17.11 10.27 2.42
C ASN A 88 16.20 9.05 2.61
N ILE A 89 16.80 7.86 2.61
CA ILE A 89 16.16 6.54 2.74
C ILE A 89 16.95 5.63 3.70
N HIS A 90 17.68 6.21 4.66
CA HIS A 90 18.52 5.49 5.62
C HIS A 90 17.72 4.46 6.42
N ASP A 91 16.50 4.80 6.83
CA ASP A 91 15.59 3.93 7.56
C ASP A 91 14.13 4.08 7.08
N ARG A 92 13.20 3.30 7.63
CA ARG A 92 11.80 3.25 7.18
C ARG A 92 10.99 4.49 7.58
N GLY A 93 11.47 5.30 8.52
CA GLY A 93 10.88 6.58 8.89
C GLY A 93 11.22 7.70 7.90
N ARG A 94 12.24 7.53 7.04
CA ARG A 94 12.76 8.59 6.17
C ARG A 94 12.54 8.30 4.70
N TYR A 95 11.60 9.02 4.08
CA TYR A 95 11.31 9.04 2.65
C TYR A 95 10.61 10.40 2.38
N VAL A 96 10.03 10.62 1.20
CA VAL A 96 8.82 11.46 1.14
C VAL A 96 7.60 10.57 1.21
N GLN A 97 6.89 10.62 2.34
CA GLN A 97 5.87 9.62 2.67
C GLN A 97 4.66 10.16 3.45
N GLN A 98 3.56 9.40 3.37
CA GLN A 98 2.38 9.62 4.19
C GLN A 98 2.62 9.14 5.64
N SER A 99 2.26 10.01 6.60
CA SER A 99 2.33 9.77 8.04
C SER A 99 1.15 10.48 8.70
N TYR A 100 0.39 9.77 9.52
CA TYR A 100 -0.84 10.29 10.13
C TYR A 100 -0.89 9.99 11.61
N TYR A 101 -1.65 10.77 12.37
CA TYR A 101 -1.78 10.60 13.81
C TYR A 101 -3.25 10.63 14.22
N ALA A 102 -3.71 9.56 14.88
CA ALA A 102 -5.06 9.49 15.43
C ALA A 102 -5.03 9.03 16.89
N GLY A 103 -6.02 9.49 17.66
CA GLY A 103 -6.14 9.07 19.05
C GLY A 103 -5.15 9.75 19.99
N ARG A 104 -5.48 9.72 21.29
CA ARG A 104 -4.52 10.04 22.35
C ARG A 104 -3.43 8.95 22.41
N PRO A 105 -2.19 9.30 22.77
CA PRO A 105 -1.15 8.29 22.99
C PRO A 105 -1.54 7.29 24.06
N ILE A 106 -1.29 6.00 23.79
CA ILE A 106 -1.50 4.91 24.75
C ILE A 106 -0.24 4.06 24.86
N ASP A 107 -0.09 3.43 26.02
CA ASP A 107 0.95 2.44 26.27
C ASP A 107 0.43 1.06 25.86
N ARG A 108 1.11 0.44 24.90
CA ARG A 108 0.84 -0.90 24.36
C ARG A 108 2.07 -1.79 24.46
N ARG A 109 2.99 -1.53 25.41
CA ARG A 109 4.23 -2.33 25.53
C ARG A 109 3.96 -3.81 25.79
N ASP A 110 2.90 -4.13 26.53
CA ASP A 110 2.44 -5.50 26.74
C ASP A 110 1.94 -6.19 25.45
N GLU A 111 1.62 -5.41 24.41
CA GLU A 111 1.24 -5.88 23.07
C GLU A 111 2.40 -5.85 22.06
N GLY A 112 3.63 -5.48 22.49
CA GLY A 112 4.81 -5.41 21.62
C GLY A 112 5.14 -4.02 21.06
N GLN A 113 4.56 -2.94 21.62
CA GLN A 113 4.96 -1.57 21.30
C GLN A 113 6.42 -1.30 21.65
N SER A 114 7.11 -0.56 20.78
CA SER A 114 8.48 -0.11 20.99
C SER A 114 8.60 0.74 22.25
N SER A 115 9.60 0.44 23.08
CA SER A 115 9.87 1.22 24.29
C SER A 115 10.35 2.64 23.97
N THR A 116 10.96 2.86 22.80
CA THR A 116 11.36 4.20 22.33
C THR A 116 10.14 5.05 21.94
N TRP A 117 9.08 4.39 21.49
CA TRP A 117 7.86 5.01 20.99
C TRP A 117 6.68 4.59 21.87
N SER A 118 6.73 4.94 23.16
CA SER A 118 5.67 4.66 24.13
C SER A 118 5.59 5.75 25.22
N PRO A 119 4.38 6.23 25.58
CA PRO A 119 3.12 5.98 24.88
C PRO A 119 3.11 6.60 23.47
N TRP A 120 2.33 6.04 22.55
CA TRP A 120 2.24 6.52 21.17
C TRP A 120 0.80 6.55 20.66
N SER A 121 0.53 7.50 19.76
CA SER A 121 -0.75 7.60 19.05
C SER A 121 -0.82 6.59 17.90
N TRP A 122 -2.01 6.34 17.38
CA TRP A 122 -2.17 5.54 16.16
C TRP A 122 -1.47 6.24 15.01
N ASN A 123 -0.37 5.64 14.53
CA ASN A 123 0.51 6.27 13.56
C ASN A 123 0.87 5.30 12.42
N PRO A 124 0.03 5.19 11.38
CA PRO A 124 0.37 4.46 10.17
C PRO A 124 1.45 5.20 9.39
N ILE A 125 2.50 4.49 8.98
CA ILE A 125 3.59 5.00 8.16
C ILE A 125 3.62 4.24 6.83
N GLN A 126 3.70 4.98 5.72
CA GLN A 126 3.57 4.42 4.38
C GLN A 126 4.59 3.32 4.11
N VAL A 127 5.86 3.52 4.50
CA VAL A 127 6.95 2.63 4.13
C VAL A 127 7.00 1.38 4.99
N GLY A 128 6.82 1.51 6.30
CA GLY A 128 7.05 0.42 7.25
C GLY A 128 7.05 0.84 8.71
N ASP A 129 7.58 -0.03 9.56
CA ASP A 129 7.67 0.19 11.01
C ASP A 129 9.12 0.40 11.50
N THR A 130 9.26 0.78 12.78
CA THR A 130 10.56 0.99 13.43
C THR A 130 11.40 -0.28 13.57
N TYR A 131 10.81 -1.46 13.32
CA TYR A 131 11.46 -2.77 13.39
C TYR A 131 11.99 -3.25 12.03
N GLY A 132 11.76 -2.46 10.98
CA GLY A 132 12.29 -2.72 9.63
C GLY A 132 11.36 -3.54 8.73
N HIS A 133 10.13 -3.84 9.16
CA HIS A 133 9.13 -4.45 8.27
C HIS A 133 8.61 -3.42 7.27
N VAL A 134 8.08 -3.91 6.15
CA VAL A 134 7.69 -3.07 5.02
C VAL A 134 6.21 -3.22 4.71
N ALA A 135 5.57 -2.10 4.37
CA ALA A 135 4.18 -2.07 3.96
C ALA A 135 4.00 -2.73 2.58
N PRO A 136 3.09 -3.70 2.42
CA PRO A 136 2.84 -4.32 1.13
C PRO A 136 2.09 -3.41 0.17
N ILE A 137 2.50 -3.46 -1.10
CA ILE A 137 1.76 -2.89 -2.24
C ILE A 137 0.52 -3.73 -2.51
N LEU A 138 -0.63 -3.06 -2.60
CA LEU A 138 -1.92 -3.63 -3.00
C LEU A 138 -2.19 -3.40 -4.48
N GLU A 139 -1.80 -2.22 -5.00
CA GLU A 139 -1.97 -1.86 -6.41
C GLU A 139 -0.89 -0.85 -6.81
N SER A 140 -0.41 -0.94 -8.05
CA SER A 140 0.54 0.04 -8.60
C SER A 140 0.50 0.07 -10.12
N TRP A 141 0.57 1.26 -10.71
CA TRP A 141 0.66 1.41 -12.17
C TRP A 141 1.30 2.75 -12.57
N VAL A 142 1.75 2.82 -13.82
CA VAL A 142 2.07 4.08 -14.51
C VAL A 142 1.24 4.13 -15.77
N ARG A 143 0.44 5.20 -15.94
CA ARG A 143 -0.45 5.45 -17.07
C ARG A 143 -0.56 6.94 -17.31
N ASP A 144 -0.47 7.35 -18.57
CA ASP A 144 -0.68 8.72 -19.02
C ASP A 144 0.09 9.78 -18.19
N GLY A 145 1.38 9.50 -17.95
CA GLY A 145 2.29 10.39 -17.20
C GLY A 145 2.06 10.42 -15.69
N THR A 146 1.12 9.63 -15.16
CA THR A 146 0.84 9.52 -13.72
C THR A 146 1.31 8.16 -13.20
N ALA A 147 2.09 8.16 -12.11
CA ALA A 147 2.32 6.96 -11.31
C ALA A 147 1.30 6.90 -10.16
N TYR A 148 0.80 5.71 -9.89
CA TYR A 148 -0.10 5.43 -8.78
C TYR A 148 0.42 4.26 -7.96
N VAL A 149 0.28 4.38 -6.64
CA VAL A 149 0.51 3.30 -5.69
C VAL A 149 -0.60 3.28 -4.64
N LYS A 150 -0.95 2.08 -4.20
CA LYS A 150 -1.79 1.81 -3.04
C LYS A 150 -1.11 0.79 -2.16
N CYS A 151 -1.03 1.05 -0.87
CA CYS A 151 -0.49 0.11 0.12
C CYS A 151 -1.41 -0.04 1.34
N ARG A 152 -1.10 -1.04 2.15
CA ARG A 152 -1.57 -1.12 3.53
C ARG A 152 -0.39 -0.82 4.45
N PRO A 153 -0.37 0.32 5.15
CA PRO A 153 0.77 0.72 5.97
C PRO A 153 0.87 -0.10 7.26
N LEU A 154 2.03 -0.01 7.91
CA LEU A 154 2.27 -0.56 9.26
C LEU A 154 2.16 0.56 10.30
N LEU A 155 1.83 0.21 11.54
CA LEU A 155 1.96 1.14 12.67
C LEU A 155 3.43 1.29 13.05
N TRP A 156 3.91 2.52 13.11
CA TRP A 156 5.33 2.82 13.36
C TRP A 156 5.90 2.18 14.63
N ASP A 157 5.13 2.28 15.72
CA ASP A 157 5.51 1.89 17.06
C ASP A 157 5.39 0.38 17.32
N MET A 158 4.74 -0.37 16.44
CA MET A 158 4.42 -1.77 16.63
C MET A 158 5.26 -2.68 15.73
N ASN A 159 5.52 -3.90 16.19
CA ASN A 159 6.29 -4.88 15.44
C ASN A 159 5.40 -5.62 14.43
N ASN A 160 5.49 -5.23 13.16
CA ASN A 160 4.79 -5.82 12.02
C ASN A 160 3.25 -5.78 12.14
N GLU A 161 2.71 -4.76 12.81
CA GLU A 161 1.26 -4.57 12.95
C GLU A 161 0.72 -3.72 11.80
N MET A 162 -0.12 -4.34 10.97
CA MET A 162 -0.80 -3.67 9.87
C MET A 162 -1.83 -2.68 10.40
N ALA A 163 -1.71 -1.43 9.94
CA ALA A 163 -2.72 -0.44 10.22
C ALA A 163 -4.03 -0.79 9.51
N GLU A 164 -5.15 -0.43 10.15
CA GLU A 164 -6.49 -0.56 9.58
C GLU A 164 -6.81 0.67 8.72
N CYS A 165 -5.99 0.90 7.70
CA CYS A 165 -6.21 1.90 6.67
C CYS A 165 -5.56 1.50 5.33
N HIS A 166 -5.92 2.22 4.27
CA HIS A 166 -5.19 2.22 3.00
C HIS A 166 -4.59 3.60 2.77
N MET A 167 -3.40 3.63 2.18
CA MET A 167 -2.76 4.83 1.66
C MET A 167 -2.66 4.72 0.15
N GLU A 168 -3.07 5.77 -0.53
CA GLU A 168 -2.98 5.90 -1.98
C GLU A 168 -2.20 7.16 -2.32
N MET A 169 -1.40 7.10 -3.37
CA MET A 169 -0.59 8.21 -3.85
C MET A 169 -0.58 8.24 -5.38
N TRP A 170 -0.86 9.41 -5.96
CA TRP A 170 -0.75 9.70 -7.38
C TRP A 170 0.34 10.75 -7.59
N VAL A 171 1.26 10.51 -8.52
CA VAL A 171 2.44 11.34 -8.74
C VAL A 171 2.56 11.71 -10.21
N ARG A 172 2.82 12.99 -10.49
CA ARG A 172 3.16 13.52 -11.83
C ARG A 172 4.40 14.39 -11.75
N LEU A 173 5.13 14.47 -12.87
CA LEU A 173 6.27 15.37 -13.03
C LEU A 173 5.91 16.50 -13.99
N GLU A 174 6.08 17.75 -13.55
CA GLU A 174 5.73 18.96 -14.32
C GLU A 174 6.92 19.92 -14.33
N GLY A 175 7.74 19.85 -15.39
CA GLY A 175 9.02 20.57 -15.42
C GLY A 175 9.89 20.20 -14.22
N ARG A 176 10.10 21.16 -13.31
CA ARG A 176 10.92 21.03 -12.09
C ARG A 176 10.12 20.70 -10.84
N SER A 177 8.81 20.48 -10.95
CA SER A 177 7.97 20.09 -9.82
C SER A 177 7.49 18.65 -9.91
N VAL A 178 7.18 18.10 -8.75
CA VAL A 178 6.49 16.84 -8.55
C VAL A 178 5.15 17.16 -7.90
N HIS A 179 4.06 16.98 -8.62
CA HIS A 179 2.73 17.15 -8.05
C HIS A 179 2.24 15.81 -7.49
N VAL A 180 1.84 15.80 -6.22
CA VAL A 180 1.44 14.59 -5.51
C VAL A 180 0.07 14.76 -4.87
N LYS A 181 -0.83 13.83 -5.19
CA LYS A 181 -2.09 13.65 -4.47
C LYS A 181 -2.01 12.42 -3.57
N ASN A 182 -2.52 12.55 -2.35
CA ASN A 182 -2.63 11.47 -1.39
C ASN A 182 -4.07 11.25 -0.95
N ARG A 183 -4.39 9.99 -0.61
CA ARG A 183 -5.62 9.62 0.08
C ARG A 183 -5.34 8.56 1.15
N LEU A 184 -5.75 8.85 2.37
CA LEU A 184 -5.94 7.88 3.45
C LEU A 184 -7.40 7.44 3.49
N THR A 185 -7.63 6.15 3.66
CA THR A 185 -8.96 5.59 3.97
C THR A 185 -8.86 4.70 5.20
N CYS A 186 -9.37 5.17 6.34
CA CYS A 186 -9.40 4.40 7.58
C CYS A 186 -10.57 3.42 7.60
N PHE A 187 -10.37 2.27 8.23
CA PHE A 187 -11.38 1.26 8.50
C PHE A 187 -11.14 0.61 9.87
N ARG A 188 -10.77 1.44 10.87
CA ARG A 188 -10.43 0.96 12.21
C ARG A 188 -11.64 0.31 12.88
N THR A 189 -11.42 -0.84 13.51
CA THR A 189 -12.50 -1.61 14.16
C THR A 189 -12.53 -1.43 15.67
N ASP A 190 -11.38 -1.18 16.30
CA ASP A 190 -11.28 -1.02 17.74
C ASP A 190 -11.87 0.31 18.27
N ASN A 191 -12.05 0.42 19.58
CA ASN A 191 -12.47 1.65 20.27
C ASN A 191 -11.34 2.28 21.12
N ARG A 192 -10.07 1.86 20.95
CA ARG A 192 -9.00 2.23 21.89
C ARG A 192 -8.50 3.66 21.70
N TRP A 193 -8.72 4.21 20.51
CA TRP A 193 -8.22 5.53 20.12
C TRP A 193 -9.22 6.64 20.40
N ALA A 194 -9.12 7.27 21.57
CA ALA A 194 -9.97 8.41 21.92
C ALA A 194 -9.79 9.58 20.93
N LEU A 195 -10.87 10.01 20.27
CA LEU A 195 -10.84 11.08 19.26
C LEU A 195 -10.19 12.36 19.81
N THR A 196 -9.16 12.84 19.14
CA THR A 196 -8.40 14.04 19.51
C THR A 196 -7.87 14.71 18.24
N GLN A 197 -7.63 16.02 18.32
CA GLN A 197 -6.90 16.75 17.30
C GLN A 197 -5.42 16.37 17.38
N ASN A 198 -4.83 16.04 16.23
CA ASN A 198 -3.40 15.82 16.07
C ASN A 198 -2.91 16.58 14.83
N HIS A 199 -1.64 16.96 14.86
CA HIS A 199 -0.94 17.41 13.67
C HIS A 199 -0.80 16.25 12.68
N GLN A 200 -1.08 16.52 11.40
CA GLN A 200 -0.87 15.60 10.30
C GLN A 200 0.26 16.15 9.43
N GLU A 201 1.17 15.28 9.00
CA GLU A 201 2.32 15.61 8.15
C GLU A 201 1.91 15.47 6.67
N LEU A 202 1.97 16.56 5.90
CA LEU A 202 1.33 16.66 4.58
C LEU A 202 2.28 17.09 3.44
N PRO A 203 3.36 16.33 3.16
CA PRO A 203 3.78 15.06 3.73
C PRO A 203 4.94 15.23 4.74
N ALA A 204 5.47 14.13 5.27
CA ALA A 204 6.83 14.10 5.81
C ALA A 204 7.83 14.04 4.65
N VAL A 205 8.78 14.99 4.59
CA VAL A 205 9.84 15.06 3.58
C VAL A 205 11.20 14.94 4.26
N TYR A 206 11.93 13.85 3.98
CA TYR A 206 13.32 13.68 4.40
C TYR A 206 14.28 13.83 3.23
N THR A 207 15.19 14.80 3.32
CA THR A 207 16.23 15.03 2.31
C THR A 207 17.59 14.58 2.80
N ILE A 208 18.50 14.32 1.86
CA ILE A 208 19.88 13.95 2.17
C ILE A 208 20.58 15.00 3.05
N GLY A 209 21.56 14.56 3.86
CA GLY A 209 22.31 15.43 4.77
C GLY A 209 23.09 16.56 4.10
N ASN A 210 23.37 16.48 2.79
CA ASN A 210 23.92 17.61 2.03
C ASN A 210 22.95 18.81 1.92
N LEU A 211 21.64 18.58 1.99
CA LEU A 211 20.63 19.63 1.96
C LEU A 211 20.30 20.04 3.40
N HIS A 212 21.09 20.94 3.98
CA HIS A 212 21.11 21.23 5.41
C HIS A 212 20.68 22.65 5.78
N HIS A 213 20.48 23.53 4.79
CA HIS A 213 19.89 24.85 5.01
C HIS A 213 18.37 24.77 4.90
N LEU A 214 17.69 24.77 6.04
CA LEU A 214 16.23 24.85 6.10
C LEU A 214 15.78 26.31 5.98
N VAL A 215 15.06 26.65 4.92
CA VAL A 215 14.64 28.03 4.64
C VAL A 215 13.15 28.14 4.34
N THR A 216 12.58 29.30 4.65
CA THR A 216 11.23 29.71 4.24
C THR A 216 11.14 31.24 4.24
N PHE A 217 10.00 31.82 3.86
CA PHE A 217 9.73 33.24 4.10
C PHE A 217 8.95 33.43 5.41
N MET A 218 9.48 34.30 6.30
CA MET A 218 8.82 34.66 7.57
C MET A 218 8.55 36.16 7.71
N GLY A 219 8.65 36.92 6.62
CA GLY A 219 8.35 38.35 6.64
C GLY A 219 6.85 38.63 6.80
N THR A 220 6.53 39.88 7.12
CA THR A 220 5.13 40.33 7.36
C THR A 220 4.35 40.68 6.09
N ALA A 221 5.01 40.69 4.94
CA ALA A 221 4.41 40.97 3.64
C ALA A 221 4.73 39.81 2.68
N PRO A 222 4.00 38.68 2.75
CA PRO A 222 4.24 37.54 1.87
C PRO A 222 3.96 37.91 0.40
N TRP A 223 4.52 37.12 -0.52
CA TRP A 223 4.27 37.24 -1.95
C TRP A 223 4.86 38.52 -2.58
N ASN A 224 5.90 39.08 -1.95
CA ASN A 224 6.54 40.32 -2.39
C ASN A 224 8.04 40.14 -2.74
N SER A 225 8.52 38.90 -2.85
CA SER A 225 9.92 38.56 -3.08
C SER A 225 10.89 39.00 -1.97
N GLY A 226 10.43 39.26 -0.74
CA GLY A 226 11.31 39.58 0.39
C GLY A 226 12.25 38.43 0.76
N SER A 227 13.33 38.70 1.49
CA SER A 227 14.35 37.70 1.82
C SER A 227 13.79 36.49 2.58
N VAL A 228 14.36 35.31 2.31
CA VAL A 228 14.08 34.11 3.10
C VAL A 228 14.79 34.18 4.45
N THR A 229 14.23 33.46 5.42
CA THR A 229 14.76 33.22 6.74
C THR A 229 15.23 31.78 6.83
N GLU A 230 16.39 31.56 7.43
CA GLU A 230 16.88 30.24 7.78
C GLU A 230 16.34 29.82 9.15
N ILE A 231 15.84 28.60 9.25
CA ILE A 231 15.38 27.97 10.49
C ILE A 231 16.52 27.12 11.03
N ASP A 232 17.18 27.60 12.08
CA ASP A 232 18.23 26.85 12.76
C ASP A 232 17.63 25.90 13.80
N ASN A 233 17.64 24.59 13.49
CA ASN A 233 17.21 23.54 14.42
C ASN A 233 18.10 22.30 14.25
N GLN A 234 18.80 21.94 15.32
CA GLN A 234 19.44 20.64 15.47
C GLN A 234 18.49 19.71 16.23
N GLY A 235 17.55 19.12 15.48
CA GLY A 235 16.55 18.22 16.03
C GLY A 235 17.05 16.77 16.10
N PRO A 236 16.16 15.83 16.49
CA PRO A 236 14.91 16.10 17.20
C PRO A 236 15.16 16.59 18.64
N PRO A 237 14.26 17.40 19.25
CA PRO A 237 12.93 17.78 18.73
C PRO A 237 13.00 18.83 17.60
N TRP A 238 12.07 18.69 16.66
CA TRP A 238 11.93 19.58 15.51
C TRP A 238 11.29 20.92 15.88
N GLU A 239 11.66 21.97 15.16
CA GLU A 239 11.12 23.32 15.35
C GLU A 239 9.80 23.48 14.62
N TYR A 240 8.87 24.26 15.19
CA TYR A 240 7.61 24.63 14.55
C TYR A 240 7.61 26.10 14.15
N TRP A 241 7.13 26.41 12.96
CA TRP A 241 7.02 27.80 12.49
C TRP A 241 5.78 28.01 11.62
N VAL A 242 5.52 29.28 11.32
CA VAL A 242 4.50 29.71 10.35
C VAL A 242 5.21 30.18 9.08
N GLY A 243 4.99 29.46 7.97
CA GLY A 243 5.41 29.85 6.63
C GLY A 243 4.26 30.53 5.90
N THR A 244 4.26 31.86 5.88
CA THR A 244 3.15 32.68 5.31
C THR A 244 3.04 32.61 3.79
N GLU A 245 4.06 32.09 3.12
CA GLU A 245 4.04 31.73 1.70
C GLU A 245 3.75 30.23 1.46
N GLN A 246 3.42 29.47 2.52
CA GLN A 246 2.99 28.07 2.45
C GLN A 246 4.02 27.10 1.84
N TRP A 247 5.29 27.44 1.94
CA TRP A 247 6.41 26.60 1.50
C TRP A 247 7.56 26.64 2.50
N ALA A 248 8.39 25.60 2.48
CA ALA A 248 9.72 25.57 3.07
C ALA A 248 10.64 24.72 2.18
N GLY A 249 11.95 24.86 2.32
CA GLY A 249 12.90 24.06 1.53
C GLY A 249 14.19 23.74 2.28
N LEU A 250 14.79 22.61 1.90
CA LEU A 250 16.09 22.16 2.38
C LEU A 250 17.09 22.27 1.22
N LEU A 251 18.12 23.09 1.42
CA LEU A 251 19.07 23.50 0.37
C LEU A 251 20.51 23.16 0.76
N ASP A 252 21.37 23.01 -0.25
CA ASP A 252 22.83 22.99 -0.08
C ASP A 252 23.42 24.41 0.00
N ASP A 253 24.75 24.50 0.19
CA ASP A 253 25.49 25.77 0.29
C ASP A 253 25.37 26.65 -0.97
N GLN A 254 24.97 26.06 -2.10
CA GLN A 254 24.75 26.77 -3.36
C GLN A 254 23.30 27.23 -3.52
N GLY A 255 22.47 26.99 -2.50
CA GLY A 255 21.05 27.33 -2.48
C GLY A 255 20.20 26.43 -3.37
N PHE A 256 20.70 25.25 -3.77
CA PHE A 256 19.98 24.25 -4.55
C PHE A 256 19.45 23.13 -3.65
N GLY A 257 18.23 22.66 -3.88
CA GLY A 257 17.67 21.55 -3.11
C GLY A 257 16.24 21.22 -3.43
N VAL A 258 15.46 20.90 -2.40
CA VAL A 258 14.07 20.48 -2.50
C VAL A 258 13.20 21.39 -1.63
N GLY A 259 12.25 22.08 -2.28
CA GLY A 259 11.15 22.77 -1.61
C GLY A 259 9.92 21.87 -1.52
N VAL A 260 9.12 22.06 -0.47
CA VAL A 260 7.76 21.52 -0.35
C VAL A 260 6.78 22.67 -0.26
N TYR A 261 5.71 22.62 -1.07
CA TYR A 261 4.62 23.58 -1.08
C TYR A 261 3.30 22.86 -0.81
N ASN A 262 2.50 23.43 0.09
CA ASN A 262 1.14 22.94 0.35
C ASN A 262 0.21 24.14 0.57
N PRO A 263 -0.68 24.47 -0.38
CA PRO A 263 -1.53 25.66 -0.32
C PRO A 263 -2.54 25.66 0.85
N ASN A 264 -2.69 24.55 1.56
CA ASN A 264 -3.59 24.41 2.68
C ASN A 264 -2.86 24.43 4.04
N ALA A 265 -1.54 24.59 4.06
CA ALA A 265 -0.72 24.55 5.27
C ALA A 265 0.18 25.78 5.40
N GLU A 266 -0.03 26.55 6.46
CA GLU A 266 0.87 27.63 6.88
C GLU A 266 1.74 27.22 8.07
N GLN A 267 1.32 26.22 8.84
CA GLN A 267 2.14 25.67 9.92
C GLN A 267 3.08 24.62 9.35
N PHE A 268 4.33 24.64 9.79
CA PHE A 268 5.35 23.67 9.42
C PHE A 268 6.08 23.14 10.65
N VAL A 269 6.70 21.98 10.50
CA VAL A 269 7.65 21.41 11.44
C VAL A 269 8.87 20.88 10.68
N GLY A 270 10.05 20.95 11.27
CA GLY A 270 11.27 20.50 10.62
C GLY A 270 12.55 20.93 11.30
N GLY A 271 13.66 20.55 10.68
CA GLY A 271 15.01 20.85 11.14
C GLY A 271 16.06 19.97 10.44
N PHE A 272 17.23 19.90 11.04
CA PHE A 272 18.33 19.07 10.57
C PHE A 272 18.80 18.13 11.68
N TYR A 273 19.14 16.88 11.32
CA TYR A 273 19.73 15.89 12.21
C TYR A 273 21.10 15.45 11.70
N GLY A 274 22.04 15.28 12.64
CA GLY A 274 23.39 14.83 12.36
C GLY A 274 24.34 15.97 12.01
N SER A 275 25.36 15.66 11.20
CA SER A 275 26.33 16.64 10.71
C SER A 275 26.08 16.95 9.23
N PRO A 276 26.23 18.21 8.78
CA PRO A 276 26.09 18.57 7.37
C PRO A 276 26.91 17.66 6.45
N GLY A 277 26.27 17.23 5.36
CA GLY A 277 26.80 16.20 4.47
C GLY A 277 26.11 14.85 4.63
N GLY A 278 26.18 14.03 3.60
CA GLY A 278 25.53 12.72 3.53
C GLY A 278 24.59 12.60 2.33
N LEU A 279 24.46 11.38 1.85
CA LEU A 279 23.65 10.97 0.71
C LEU A 279 22.43 10.16 1.20
N ALA A 280 21.80 9.46 0.26
CA ALA A 280 20.52 8.79 0.46
C ALA A 280 20.51 7.74 1.59
N HIS A 281 21.66 7.14 1.91
CA HIS A 281 21.76 6.07 2.93
C HIS A 281 22.55 6.49 4.16
N ASP A 282 22.88 7.78 4.30
CA ASP A 282 23.59 8.28 5.47
C ASP A 282 22.61 8.73 6.55
N ASP A 283 23.07 8.71 7.80
CA ASP A 283 22.24 9.01 8.96
C ASP A 283 21.89 10.52 9.07
N SER A 284 22.74 11.41 8.57
CA SER A 284 22.43 12.85 8.51
C SER A 284 21.28 13.13 7.55
N THR A 285 20.32 13.96 7.96
CA THR A 285 19.11 14.24 7.18
C THR A 285 18.54 15.62 7.49
N GLY A 286 18.00 16.26 6.46
CA GLY A 286 17.03 17.34 6.64
C GLY A 286 15.62 16.75 6.77
N TYR A 287 14.76 17.41 7.56
CA TYR A 287 13.36 17.06 7.71
C TYR A 287 12.48 18.31 7.58
N ILE A 288 11.43 18.23 6.76
CA ILE A 288 10.35 19.23 6.68
C ILE A 288 9.00 18.56 6.50
N ALA A 289 7.98 19.11 7.16
CA ALA A 289 6.59 18.73 6.92
C ALA A 289 5.67 19.96 7.02
N PRO A 290 4.85 20.24 5.99
CA PRO A 290 3.66 21.08 6.14
C PRO A 290 2.67 20.39 7.08
N ILE A 291 2.06 21.16 7.98
CA ILE A 291 1.18 20.67 9.03
C ILE A 291 -0.24 21.19 8.85
N ARG A 292 -1.20 20.27 8.99
CA ARG A 292 -2.58 20.63 9.34
C ARG A 292 -3.04 19.85 10.55
N THR A 293 -3.71 20.55 11.45
CA THR A 293 -4.34 19.95 12.61
C THR A 293 -5.73 19.44 12.25
N GLY A 294 -5.98 18.18 12.53
CA GLY A 294 -7.26 17.54 12.25
C GLY A 294 -7.51 16.36 13.16
N MET A 295 -8.76 15.90 13.17
CA MET A 295 -9.15 14.66 13.83
C MET A 295 -9.31 13.58 12.78
N LEU A 296 -8.75 12.39 13.06
CA LEU A 296 -8.99 11.18 12.29
C LEU A 296 -9.82 10.21 13.14
N ASP A 297 -11.04 9.96 12.70
CA ASP A 297 -11.95 8.97 13.28
C ASP A 297 -11.74 7.60 12.61
N LYS A 298 -12.55 6.60 12.97
CA LYS A 298 -12.36 5.21 12.54
C LYS A 298 -12.52 4.98 11.05
N ASN A 299 -13.34 5.78 10.41
CA ASN A 299 -13.72 5.69 9.00
C ASN A 299 -13.39 6.96 8.21
N THR A 300 -12.46 7.78 8.71
CA THR A 300 -12.04 9.00 8.01
C THR A 300 -11.44 8.67 6.66
N VAL A 301 -11.89 9.40 5.64
CA VAL A 301 -11.17 9.57 4.39
C VAL A 301 -10.48 10.92 4.44
N TYR A 302 -9.16 10.94 4.25
CA TYR A 302 -8.36 12.16 4.29
C TYR A 302 -7.59 12.29 2.98
N GLU A 303 -7.88 13.34 2.22
CA GLU A 303 -7.11 13.67 1.01
C GLU A 303 -6.29 14.93 1.24
N TYR A 304 -5.10 14.98 0.64
CA TYR A 304 -4.31 16.20 0.52
C TYR A 304 -3.43 16.13 -0.71
N GLU A 305 -2.98 17.29 -1.16
CA GLU A 305 -2.07 17.43 -2.29
C GLU A 305 -0.92 18.34 -1.87
N TYR A 306 0.23 18.18 -2.53
CA TYR A 306 1.42 19.01 -2.33
C TYR A 306 2.29 18.97 -3.58
N ASP A 307 3.20 19.92 -3.67
CA ASP A 307 4.25 19.92 -4.68
C ASP A 307 5.63 19.82 -4.03
N LEU A 308 6.52 19.03 -4.64
CA LEU A 308 7.96 19.14 -4.41
C LEU A 308 8.58 19.93 -5.56
N ILE A 309 9.50 20.84 -5.27
CA ILE A 309 10.16 21.65 -6.29
C ILE A 309 11.67 21.47 -6.17
N VAL A 310 12.31 21.04 -7.25
CA VAL A 310 13.76 20.81 -7.28
C VAL A 310 14.46 21.97 -7.98
N GLY A 311 15.28 22.70 -7.24
CA GLY A 311 16.03 23.81 -7.81
C GLY A 311 16.61 24.74 -6.78
N THR A 312 16.96 25.92 -7.25
CA THR A 312 17.41 27.02 -6.40
C THR A 312 16.25 27.57 -5.58
N VAL A 313 16.56 28.31 -4.50
CA VAL A 313 15.55 29.07 -3.76
C VAL A 313 14.70 29.99 -4.67
N HIS A 314 15.30 30.51 -5.75
CA HIS A 314 14.57 31.30 -6.74
C HIS A 314 13.56 30.45 -7.51
N ASP A 315 13.98 29.30 -8.04
CA ASP A 315 13.10 28.37 -8.77
C ASP A 315 11.92 27.91 -7.90
N ILE A 316 12.18 27.62 -6.62
CA ILE A 316 11.15 27.21 -5.65
C ILE A 316 10.11 28.33 -5.48
N ARG A 317 10.56 29.57 -5.26
CA ARG A 317 9.64 30.70 -5.05
C ARG A 317 8.90 31.11 -6.31
N GLU A 318 9.53 31.03 -7.48
CA GLU A 318 8.85 31.28 -8.76
C GLU A 318 7.67 30.32 -8.94
N PHE A 319 7.87 29.02 -8.66
CA PHE A 319 6.78 28.05 -8.66
C PHE A 319 5.70 28.43 -7.66
N VAL A 320 6.05 28.67 -6.40
CA VAL A 320 5.08 28.99 -5.33
C VAL A 320 4.25 30.23 -5.69
N TYR A 321 4.88 31.25 -6.29
CA TYR A 321 4.18 32.48 -6.68
C TYR A 321 3.25 32.26 -7.87
N SER A 322 3.61 31.36 -8.79
CA SER A 322 2.70 30.95 -9.88
C SER A 322 1.44 30.23 -9.38
N LYS A 323 1.49 29.70 -8.15
CA LYS A 323 0.43 28.95 -7.47
C LYS A 323 -0.33 29.77 -6.41
N GLN A 324 0.01 31.05 -6.24
CA GLN A 324 -0.57 31.89 -5.20
C GLN A 324 -2.10 31.92 -5.28
N GLY A 325 -2.76 31.59 -4.16
CA GLY A 325 -4.22 31.61 -4.05
C GLY A 325 -4.90 30.34 -4.55
N GLU A 326 -4.17 29.35 -5.09
CA GLU A 326 -4.71 28.01 -5.26
C GLU A 326 -5.04 27.40 -3.89
N ILE A 327 -6.08 26.57 -3.84
CA ILE A 327 -6.46 25.79 -2.67
C ILE A 327 -6.68 24.38 -3.16
N TYR A 328 -5.98 23.40 -2.58
CA TYR A 328 -6.25 22.01 -2.88
C TYR A 328 -7.45 21.55 -2.05
N THR A 329 -8.44 20.96 -2.73
CA THR A 329 -9.63 20.44 -2.07
C THR A 329 -9.25 19.17 -1.35
N GLY A 330 -8.93 19.27 -0.05
CA GLY A 330 -8.48 18.15 0.77
C GLY A 330 -8.63 18.40 2.26
N GLY A 331 -8.99 17.36 3.02
CA GLY A 331 -9.17 17.41 4.47
C GLY A 331 -9.86 16.16 5.01
N PRO A 332 -9.99 16.03 6.34
CA PRO A 332 -10.68 14.91 6.95
C PRO A 332 -12.16 15.02 6.62
N THR A 333 -12.68 14.05 5.88
CA THR A 333 -14.11 13.87 5.69
C THR A 333 -14.50 12.58 6.39
N SER A 334 -15.34 12.66 7.42
CA SER A 334 -15.99 11.47 7.96
C SER A 334 -17.05 11.01 6.96
N THR A 335 -16.95 9.77 6.50
CA THR A 335 -18.09 9.16 5.79
C THR A 335 -19.18 8.90 6.83
N PRO A 336 -20.45 9.28 6.60
CA PRO A 336 -21.51 9.04 7.56
C PRO A 336 -21.63 7.53 7.85
N THR A 337 -21.47 7.15 9.11
CA THR A 337 -21.73 5.79 9.57
C THR A 337 -23.20 5.48 9.36
N ILE A 338 -23.52 4.56 8.46
CA ILE A 338 -24.89 4.05 8.32
C ILE A 338 -25.19 3.27 9.60
N THR A 339 -25.96 3.85 10.51
CA THR A 339 -26.52 3.11 11.65
C THR A 339 -27.42 2.01 11.08
N PRO A 340 -27.15 0.72 11.31
CA PRO A 340 -28.05 -0.33 10.86
C PRO A 340 -29.40 -0.10 11.53
N THR A 341 -30.40 0.28 10.74
CA THR A 341 -31.77 0.37 11.21
C THR A 341 -32.26 -1.06 11.42
N ILE A 342 -32.40 -1.46 12.68
CA ILE A 342 -33.08 -2.68 13.08
C ILE A 342 -34.48 -2.64 12.47
N THR A 343 -34.69 -3.42 11.42
CA THR A 343 -36.02 -3.64 10.84
C THR A 343 -36.77 -4.55 11.81
N PRO A 344 -37.94 -4.17 12.33
CA PRO A 344 -38.69 -5.02 13.25
C PRO A 344 -39.11 -6.30 12.54
N THR A 345 -38.64 -7.45 13.03
CA THR A 345 -39.09 -8.77 12.61
C THR A 345 -40.60 -8.88 12.85
N PRO A 346 -41.41 -9.34 11.87
CA PRO A 346 -42.85 -9.47 12.06
C PRO A 346 -43.16 -10.52 13.13
N THR A 347 -43.89 -10.09 14.16
CA THR A 347 -44.45 -10.94 15.22
C THR A 347 -45.55 -11.82 14.63
N PHE A 348 -45.37 -13.14 14.63
CA PHE A 348 -46.43 -14.08 14.29
C PHE A 348 -47.44 -14.21 15.45
N THR A 349 -48.70 -13.93 15.15
CA THR A 349 -49.86 -14.06 16.04
C THR A 349 -50.16 -15.53 16.34
N ALA A 350 -50.34 -15.87 17.62
CA ALA A 350 -50.69 -17.21 18.08
C ALA A 350 -52.10 -17.61 17.60
N THR A 351 -52.23 -18.81 17.04
CA THR A 351 -53.52 -19.46 16.74
C THR A 351 -53.71 -20.67 17.66
N HIS A 352 -54.96 -20.86 18.10
CA HIS A 352 -55.41 -21.67 19.23
C HIS A 352 -54.98 -23.15 19.25
N THR A 353 -54.57 -23.57 20.45
CA THR A 353 -54.32 -24.93 20.92
C THR A 353 -55.60 -25.76 21.06
N PRO A 354 -55.64 -27.03 20.61
CA PRO A 354 -56.49 -28.05 21.21
C PRO A 354 -55.74 -28.89 22.25
N THR A 355 -56.49 -29.22 23.29
CA THR A 355 -56.15 -29.83 24.58
C THR A 355 -55.55 -31.24 24.48
N PHE A 356 -54.46 -31.50 25.21
CA PHE A 356 -53.88 -32.84 25.39
C PHE A 356 -54.63 -33.65 26.46
N THR A 357 -54.94 -34.91 26.14
CA THR A 357 -55.32 -35.95 27.12
C THR A 357 -54.10 -36.82 27.41
N ASN A 358 -53.69 -36.89 28.68
CA ASN A 358 -52.53 -37.66 29.14
C ASN A 358 -52.83 -39.16 29.21
N THR A 359 -52.04 -39.98 28.53
CA THR A 359 -51.71 -41.35 28.97
C THR A 359 -50.33 -41.72 28.39
N PRO A 360 -49.32 -42.06 29.21
CA PRO A 360 -47.99 -42.39 28.72
C PRO A 360 -47.98 -43.81 28.15
N THR A 361 -47.70 -43.92 26.84
CA THR A 361 -47.35 -45.19 26.19
C THR A 361 -45.84 -45.17 25.94
N ALA A 362 -45.17 -46.29 26.23
CA ALA A 362 -43.72 -46.44 26.13
C ALA A 362 -43.20 -46.02 24.75
N THR A 363 -42.30 -45.04 24.73
CA THR A 363 -41.62 -44.56 23.53
C THR A 363 -40.62 -45.60 23.06
N GLU A 364 -40.82 -46.16 21.87
CA GLU A 364 -39.77 -46.88 21.17
C GLU A 364 -38.61 -45.93 20.85
N THR A 365 -37.41 -46.38 21.16
CA THR A 365 -36.15 -45.71 20.84
C THR A 365 -36.09 -45.40 19.34
N PRO A 366 -35.87 -44.14 18.92
CA PRO A 366 -35.67 -43.84 17.51
C PRO A 366 -34.41 -44.56 17.04
N SER A 367 -34.58 -45.40 16.02
CA SER A 367 -33.51 -46.00 15.23
C SER A 367 -32.55 -44.90 14.75
N PRO A 368 -31.22 -45.11 14.80
CA PRO A 368 -30.27 -44.09 14.40
C PRO A 368 -30.56 -43.63 12.97
N THR A 369 -30.89 -42.34 12.82
CA THR A 369 -30.90 -41.66 11.53
C THR A 369 -29.54 -41.89 10.90
N SER A 370 -29.50 -42.53 9.73
CA SER A 370 -28.28 -42.73 8.95
C SER A 370 -27.59 -41.39 8.76
N THR A 371 -26.43 -41.23 9.38
CA THR A 371 -25.47 -40.19 9.02
C THR A 371 -25.24 -40.26 7.51
N PRO A 372 -25.27 -39.15 6.76
CA PRO A 372 -24.91 -39.19 5.35
C PRO A 372 -23.51 -39.77 5.28
N THR A 373 -23.41 -40.97 4.69
CA THR A 373 -22.12 -41.57 4.41
C THR A 373 -21.57 -40.79 3.24
N TRP A 374 -20.65 -39.87 3.52
CA TRP A 374 -19.90 -39.16 2.50
C TRP A 374 -19.06 -40.18 1.74
N THR A 375 -19.52 -40.57 0.56
CA THR A 375 -18.71 -41.35 -0.38
C THR A 375 -17.53 -40.47 -0.78
N PRO A 376 -16.26 -40.90 -0.59
CA PRO A 376 -15.12 -40.14 -1.07
C PRO A 376 -15.25 -39.95 -2.57
N VAL A 377 -15.31 -38.69 -3.00
CA VAL A 377 -15.38 -38.30 -4.42
C VAL A 377 -13.98 -38.49 -5.01
N SER A 378 -13.90 -38.93 -6.27
CA SER A 378 -12.62 -39.12 -6.97
C SER A 378 -11.75 -37.85 -6.88
N PRO A 379 -10.46 -37.95 -6.50
CA PRO A 379 -9.54 -36.81 -6.46
C PRO A 379 -9.07 -36.36 -7.85
N ASP A 380 -9.38 -37.12 -8.91
CA ASP A 380 -9.27 -36.71 -10.32
C ASP A 380 -10.43 -35.74 -10.64
N LEU A 381 -10.13 -34.45 -10.58
CA LEU A 381 -11.06 -33.35 -10.87
C LEU A 381 -10.99 -32.91 -12.34
N VAL A 382 -9.89 -33.24 -13.01
CA VAL A 382 -9.63 -33.05 -14.43
C VAL A 382 -9.60 -34.43 -15.09
N PRO A 383 -10.70 -34.91 -15.71
CA PRO A 383 -10.92 -36.32 -16.05
C PRO A 383 -9.92 -36.87 -17.07
N ASP A 384 -8.72 -37.17 -16.60
CA ASP A 384 -7.56 -37.61 -17.37
C ASP A 384 -6.91 -38.88 -16.77
N ALA A 385 -7.54 -39.44 -15.73
CA ALA A 385 -7.11 -40.60 -14.98
C ALA A 385 -5.78 -40.42 -14.23
N ARG A 386 -5.36 -39.17 -13.99
CA ARG A 386 -4.20 -38.81 -13.17
C ARG A 386 -4.67 -37.94 -12.01
N VAL A 387 -3.84 -37.89 -10.97
CA VAL A 387 -4.05 -37.02 -9.81
C VAL A 387 -2.77 -36.21 -9.66
N ASP A 388 -2.77 -34.98 -10.16
CA ASP A 388 -1.58 -34.13 -10.23
C ASP A 388 -1.88 -32.64 -9.98
N ALA A 389 -0.92 -31.78 -10.34
CA ALA A 389 -1.03 -30.33 -10.11
C ALA A 389 -2.22 -29.68 -10.86
N LEU A 390 -2.71 -30.30 -11.94
CA LEU A 390 -3.88 -29.83 -12.68
C LEU A 390 -5.17 -29.99 -11.87
N ASP A 391 -5.30 -31.05 -11.08
CA ASP A 391 -6.44 -31.27 -10.18
C ASP A 391 -6.45 -30.26 -9.02
N VAL A 392 -5.27 -29.96 -8.46
CA VAL A 392 -5.13 -28.92 -7.44
C VAL A 392 -5.53 -27.55 -8.00
N LEU A 393 -5.13 -27.25 -9.23
CA LEU A 393 -5.47 -25.99 -9.89
C LEU A 393 -6.98 -25.90 -10.18
N GLU A 394 -7.60 -26.99 -10.61
CA GLU A 394 -9.04 -27.06 -10.86
C GLU A 394 -9.85 -26.94 -9.56
N PHE A 395 -9.38 -27.55 -8.46
CA PHE A 395 -9.96 -27.34 -7.13
C PHE A 395 -9.94 -25.85 -6.74
N LEU A 396 -8.77 -25.21 -6.82
CA LEU A 396 -8.61 -23.79 -6.46
C LEU A 396 -9.42 -22.86 -7.37
N ARG A 397 -9.61 -23.24 -8.64
CA ARG A 397 -10.45 -22.50 -9.59
C ARG A 397 -11.93 -22.57 -9.19
N ARG A 398 -12.45 -23.76 -8.84
CA ARG A 398 -13.85 -23.94 -8.41
C ARG A 398 -14.12 -23.29 -7.05
N TRP A 399 -13.20 -23.42 -6.09
CA TRP A 399 -13.30 -22.83 -4.75
C TRP A 399 -13.42 -21.30 -4.76
N ARG A 400 -12.73 -20.62 -5.69
CA ARG A 400 -12.80 -19.16 -5.81
C ARG A 400 -14.05 -18.62 -6.51
N HIS A 401 -14.91 -19.48 -7.06
CA HIS A 401 -16.04 -19.02 -7.89
C HIS A 401 -17.43 -19.48 -7.44
N ASP A 402 -17.59 -20.61 -6.74
CA ASP A 402 -18.91 -21.12 -6.36
C ASP A 402 -19.12 -21.21 -4.84
N ARG A 403 -20.19 -20.59 -4.33
CA ARG A 403 -20.62 -20.65 -2.92
C ARG A 403 -21.77 -21.64 -2.69
N THR A 404 -21.80 -22.78 -3.37
CA THR A 404 -22.72 -23.90 -3.05
C THR A 404 -21.98 -25.23 -2.91
N PRO A 405 -21.97 -25.87 -1.71
CA PRO A 405 -21.16 -27.05 -1.42
C PRO A 405 -22.01 -28.33 -1.52
N SER A 406 -21.64 -29.24 -2.42
CA SER A 406 -21.97 -30.67 -2.26
C SER A 406 -21.05 -31.63 -3.04
N ARG A 407 -20.00 -31.12 -3.71
CA ARG A 407 -19.14 -31.96 -4.57
C ARG A 407 -17.63 -31.82 -4.32
N VAL A 408 -17.19 -31.14 -3.26
CA VAL A 408 -15.76 -30.80 -3.10
C VAL A 408 -15.23 -30.84 -1.66
N ASP A 409 -15.87 -31.59 -0.76
CA ASP A 409 -15.23 -31.96 0.51
C ASP A 409 -14.36 -33.20 0.25
N LEU A 410 -13.10 -32.96 -0.09
CA LEU A 410 -12.11 -33.99 -0.43
C LEU A 410 -11.37 -34.48 0.82
N SER A 411 -11.42 -33.71 1.91
CA SER A 411 -10.86 -34.08 3.20
C SER A 411 -11.82 -34.99 4.01
N GLY A 412 -13.11 -35.02 3.64
CA GLY A 412 -14.16 -35.80 4.29
C GLY A 412 -14.58 -35.26 5.65
N ASN A 413 -14.29 -33.98 5.93
CA ASN A 413 -14.48 -33.37 7.25
C ASN A 413 -15.83 -32.63 7.40
N GLY A 414 -16.67 -32.64 6.36
CA GLY A 414 -17.95 -31.98 6.28
C GLY A 414 -17.87 -30.48 5.97
N MET A 415 -16.68 -29.94 5.70
CA MET A 415 -16.41 -28.54 5.37
C MET A 415 -15.60 -28.44 4.07
N VAL A 416 -15.76 -27.35 3.31
CA VAL A 416 -14.92 -27.07 2.13
C VAL A 416 -13.97 -25.93 2.49
N ASP A 417 -12.71 -26.25 2.78
CA ASP A 417 -11.73 -25.33 3.33
C ASP A 417 -10.29 -25.58 2.80
N GLY A 418 -9.29 -24.98 3.47
CA GLY A 418 -7.89 -25.09 3.08
C GLY A 418 -7.27 -26.48 3.29
N LEU A 419 -7.99 -27.44 3.87
CA LEU A 419 -7.54 -28.81 4.11
C LEU A 419 -7.84 -29.76 2.93
N ASP A 420 -8.86 -29.47 2.11
CA ASP A 420 -9.20 -30.24 0.91
C ASP A 420 -8.12 -30.28 -0.19
N PRO A 421 -7.34 -29.21 -0.47
CA PRO A 421 -6.23 -29.32 -1.41
C PRO A 421 -5.05 -30.13 -0.84
N LEU A 422 -4.94 -30.25 0.49
CA LEU A 422 -3.90 -31.06 1.14
C LEU A 422 -4.18 -32.56 1.01
N SER A 423 -5.45 -32.99 0.93
CA SER A 423 -5.80 -34.39 0.67
C SER A 423 -5.47 -34.83 -0.76
N ILE A 424 -5.56 -33.93 -1.76
CA ILE A 424 -5.06 -34.21 -3.12
C ILE A 424 -3.54 -34.42 -3.11
N GLY A 425 -2.80 -33.57 -2.39
CA GLY A 425 -1.35 -33.70 -2.23
C GLY A 425 -0.93 -35.00 -1.52
N ASN A 426 -1.69 -35.44 -0.52
CA ASN A 426 -1.46 -36.71 0.16
C ASN A 426 -1.74 -37.92 -0.75
N TYR A 427 -2.74 -37.85 -1.63
CA TYR A 427 -3.02 -38.88 -2.64
C TYR A 427 -1.88 -38.96 -3.67
N TRP A 428 -1.40 -37.81 -4.15
CA TRP A 428 -0.28 -37.70 -5.08
C TRP A 428 1.02 -38.32 -4.51
N MET A 429 1.27 -38.16 -3.21
CA MET A 429 2.43 -38.77 -2.52
C MET A 429 2.29 -40.28 -2.25
N GLN A 430 1.07 -40.80 -2.11
CA GLN A 430 0.83 -42.26 -1.93
C GLN A 430 0.98 -43.05 -3.24
N VAL A 431 0.68 -42.43 -4.40
CA VAL A 431 0.80 -43.10 -5.72
C VAL A 431 2.24 -43.06 -6.26
N THR A 432 3.08 -42.14 -5.76
CA THR A 432 4.48 -41.97 -6.18
C THR A 432 5.50 -42.73 -5.33
N THR A 433 5.07 -43.51 -4.33
CA THR A 433 5.92 -44.43 -3.58
C THR A 433 5.76 -45.87 -4.09
N PRO A 434 6.76 -46.45 -4.78
CA PRO A 434 6.81 -47.90 -4.99
C PRO A 434 6.90 -48.60 -3.64
N SER A 435 6.10 -49.65 -3.48
CA SER A 435 6.16 -50.53 -2.32
C SER A 435 7.54 -51.19 -2.22
N GLY A 436 8.23 -50.91 -1.11
CA GLY A 436 9.28 -51.75 -0.54
C GLY A 436 10.66 -51.68 -1.20
N GLU A 437 11.59 -50.98 -0.56
CA GLU A 437 12.89 -51.56 -0.21
C GLU A 437 13.55 -50.75 0.92
N ALA A 438 13.96 -51.47 1.96
CA ALA A 438 14.57 -50.92 3.16
C ALA A 438 16.01 -50.47 2.88
N PHE A 439 16.30 -49.18 3.01
CA PHE A 439 17.68 -48.71 3.12
C PHE A 439 18.16 -48.82 4.57
N LYS A 440 19.04 -49.80 4.80
CA LYS A 440 19.87 -49.93 6.00
C LYS A 440 20.85 -48.76 6.08
N LYS A 441 21.02 -48.22 7.29
CA LYS A 441 22.13 -47.36 7.69
C LYS A 441 23.48 -48.01 7.37
N GLY A 442 24.36 -47.23 6.76
CA GLY A 442 25.81 -47.42 6.65
C GLY A 442 26.44 -46.06 6.48
#